data_AF-A0A841SF93-F1
#
_entry.id   AF-A0A841SF93-F1
#
_cell.length_a   1.000
_cell.length_b   1.000
_cell.length_c   1.000
_cell.angle_alpha   90.00
_cell.angle_beta   90.00
_cell.angle_gamma   90.00
#
_symmetry.space_group_name_H-M   'P 1'
#
loop_
_entity.id
_entity.type
_entity.pdbx_description
1 polymer ?
#
loop_
_entity_poly.entity_id
_entity_poly.type
_entity_poly.pdbx_seq_one_letter_code
_entity_poly.pdbx_strand_id
1 'polypeptide(L)'
;MDALFYNFAPGEVAAYIPGVWEIATPEQALAAREAGSVRALRRILGKLADSPAVERAAELATRAAFAAPSERRILYAALRTLPVPEEPLARLWHASTLLREHRGDGHYAALVTAGVGGQECHVLEALWLGMPAREYGRLYPLSDDELAAVVEGMRGRGLVGADGWLTAAGRETKERVEEITDALAAPAYAALSQHELEQLAADLAPLVDRIKSVGYERPAA
;
A
#
# COMPACT_ATOMS: atom_id res chain seq x y z
N MET A 1 9.70 -0.29 -16.65
CA MET A 1 8.55 -0.91 -15.95
C MET A 1 8.98 -1.30 -14.54
N ASP A 2 9.99 -2.15 -14.40
CA ASP A 2 10.50 -2.62 -13.09
C ASP A 2 10.91 -1.51 -12.13
N ALA A 3 11.49 -0.41 -12.64
CA ALA A 3 11.81 0.78 -11.83
C ALA A 3 10.58 1.43 -11.15
N LEU A 4 9.39 1.29 -11.73
CA LEU A 4 8.14 1.81 -11.16
C LEU A 4 7.52 0.80 -10.16
N PHE A 5 7.75 -0.48 -10.37
CA PHE A 5 7.21 -1.58 -9.58
C PHE A 5 8.30 -2.23 -8.75
N TYR A 6 8.96 -1.39 -7.94
CA TYR A 6 10.18 -1.71 -7.20
C TYR A 6 10.15 -3.06 -6.48
N ASN A 7 9.01 -3.41 -5.90
CA ASN A 7 8.83 -4.60 -5.07
C ASN A 7 8.26 -5.82 -5.82
N PHE A 8 8.14 -5.78 -7.16
CA PHE A 8 7.74 -6.92 -7.98
C PHE A 8 8.97 -7.75 -8.38
N ALA A 9 8.78 -9.03 -8.66
CA ALA A 9 9.88 -9.85 -9.15
C ALA A 9 10.31 -9.35 -10.55
N PRO A 10 11.60 -9.45 -10.91
CA PRO A 10 12.07 -9.01 -12.22
C PRO A 10 11.24 -9.61 -13.37
N GLY A 11 10.78 -8.77 -14.29
CA GLY A 11 9.96 -9.20 -15.42
C GLY A 11 8.50 -9.58 -15.10
N GLU A 12 8.09 -9.67 -13.83
CA GLU A 12 6.74 -10.09 -13.44
C GLU A 12 5.69 -9.16 -14.04
N VAL A 13 5.87 -7.85 -13.92
CA VAL A 13 4.90 -6.88 -14.46
C VAL A 13 4.92 -6.88 -15.99
N ALA A 14 6.10 -7.06 -16.59
CA ALA A 14 6.28 -7.03 -18.04
C ALA A 14 5.59 -8.21 -18.73
N ALA A 15 5.45 -9.33 -18.02
CA ALA A 15 4.73 -10.50 -18.52
C ALA A 15 3.22 -10.25 -18.70
N TYR A 16 2.62 -9.32 -17.94
CA TYR A 16 1.16 -9.13 -17.94
C TYR A 16 0.69 -7.84 -18.62
N ILE A 17 1.44 -6.74 -18.50
CA ILE A 17 0.97 -5.42 -18.97
C ILE A 17 0.65 -5.37 -20.48
N PRO A 18 1.41 -6.00 -21.40
CA PRO A 18 1.03 -5.98 -22.81
C PRO A 18 -0.32 -6.68 -23.07
N GLY A 19 -0.55 -7.84 -22.45
CA GLY A 19 -1.74 -8.66 -22.70
C GLY A 19 -3.01 -8.14 -22.01
N VAL A 20 -2.90 -7.42 -20.89
CA VAL A 20 -4.09 -6.92 -20.18
C VAL A 20 -4.89 -5.92 -21.02
N TRP A 21 -4.23 -5.19 -21.92
CA TRP A 21 -4.89 -4.21 -22.81
C TRP A 21 -5.66 -4.85 -23.96
N GLU A 22 -5.46 -6.14 -24.23
CA GLU A 22 -6.32 -6.91 -25.16
C GLU A 22 -7.65 -7.31 -24.50
N ILE A 23 -7.72 -7.31 -23.17
CA ILE A 23 -8.91 -7.71 -22.39
C ILE A 23 -9.81 -6.51 -22.07
N ALA A 24 -9.21 -5.40 -21.65
CA ALA A 24 -9.91 -4.18 -21.29
C ALA A 24 -9.03 -2.95 -21.53
N THR A 25 -9.62 -1.83 -21.92
CA THR A 25 -8.90 -0.55 -21.96
C THR A 25 -8.55 -0.07 -20.55
N PRO A 26 -7.56 0.82 -20.38
CA PRO A 26 -7.27 1.43 -19.09
C PRO A 26 -8.51 2.07 -18.44
N GLU A 27 -9.37 2.72 -19.22
CA GLU A 27 -10.59 3.36 -18.73
C GLU A 27 -11.60 2.31 -18.23
N GLN A 28 -11.77 1.21 -18.96
CA GLN A 28 -12.62 0.10 -18.54
C GLN A 28 -12.09 -0.55 -17.26
N ALA A 29 -10.78 -0.74 -17.15
CA ALA A 29 -10.14 -1.30 -15.95
C ALA A 29 -10.33 -0.39 -14.72
N LEU A 30 -10.16 0.93 -14.89
CA LEU A 30 -10.39 1.93 -13.84
C LEU A 30 -11.85 1.96 -13.39
N ALA A 31 -12.79 2.02 -14.34
CA ALA A 31 -14.22 2.01 -14.04
C ALA A 31 -14.65 0.71 -13.33
N ALA A 32 -14.14 -0.43 -13.77
CA ALA A 32 -14.41 -1.73 -13.14
C ALA A 32 -13.83 -1.80 -11.73
N ARG A 33 -12.61 -1.28 -11.50
CA ARG A 33 -11.95 -1.23 -10.19
C ARG A 33 -12.74 -0.38 -9.20
N GLU A 34 -13.16 0.82 -9.60
CA GLU A 34 -13.97 1.70 -8.76
C GLU A 34 -15.30 1.04 -8.41
N ALA A 35 -16.07 0.64 -9.43
CA ALA A 35 -17.39 0.04 -9.23
C ALA A 35 -17.33 -1.25 -8.40
N GLY A 36 -16.31 -2.09 -8.64
CA GLY A 36 -16.07 -3.30 -7.86
C GLY A 36 -15.72 -3.01 -6.40
N SER A 37 -14.84 -2.04 -6.16
CA SER A 37 -14.41 -1.65 -4.81
C SER A 37 -15.57 -1.04 -4.01
N VAL A 38 -16.36 -0.15 -4.62
CA VAL A 38 -17.53 0.47 -3.97
C VAL A 38 -18.58 -0.59 -3.65
N ARG A 39 -18.88 -1.52 -4.58
CA ARG A 39 -19.81 -2.63 -4.29
C ARG A 39 -19.31 -3.51 -3.13
N ALA A 40 -18.01 -3.83 -3.11
CA ALA A 40 -17.42 -4.61 -2.04
C ALA A 40 -17.51 -3.88 -0.68
N LEU A 41 -17.14 -2.59 -0.65
CA LEU A 41 -17.24 -1.76 0.55
C LEU A 41 -18.68 -1.63 1.03
N ARG A 42 -19.66 -1.37 0.15
CA ARG A 42 -21.08 -1.32 0.53
C ARG A 42 -21.55 -2.63 1.16
N ARG A 43 -21.16 -3.78 0.59
CA ARG A 43 -21.49 -5.10 1.14
C ARG A 43 -20.88 -5.31 2.53
N ILE A 44 -19.63 -4.90 2.73
CA ILE A 44 -18.91 -5.05 4.01
C ILE A 44 -19.49 -4.10 5.06
N LEU A 45 -19.60 -2.82 4.74
CA LEU A 45 -19.99 -1.75 5.65
C LEU A 45 -21.49 -1.75 5.99
N GLY A 46 -22.34 -2.28 5.09
CA GLY A 46 -23.79 -2.25 5.26
C GLY A 46 -24.28 -0.82 5.47
N LYS A 47 -25.09 -0.59 6.52
CA LYS A 47 -25.64 0.75 6.85
C LYS A 47 -24.58 1.81 7.12
N LEU A 48 -23.35 1.44 7.49
CA LEU A 48 -22.28 2.40 7.73
C LEU A 48 -21.85 3.13 6.44
N ALA A 49 -22.04 2.49 5.27
CA ALA A 49 -21.70 3.05 3.96
C ALA A 49 -22.47 4.35 3.64
N ASP A 50 -23.66 4.50 4.19
CA ASP A 50 -24.54 5.65 3.97
C ASP A 50 -24.57 6.60 5.18
N SER A 51 -23.65 6.44 6.12
CA SER A 51 -23.56 7.31 7.28
C SER A 51 -23.01 8.69 6.91
N PRO A 52 -23.44 9.78 7.58
CA PRO A 52 -22.86 11.11 7.36
C PRO A 52 -21.34 11.19 7.62
N ALA A 53 -20.79 10.23 8.38
CA ALA A 53 -19.36 10.11 8.62
C ALA A 53 -18.59 9.79 7.33
N VAL A 54 -19.16 9.02 6.39
CA VAL A 54 -18.51 8.71 5.11
C VAL A 54 -18.34 9.96 4.27
N GLU A 55 -19.34 10.83 4.20
CA GLU A 55 -19.27 12.07 3.44
C GLU A 55 -18.23 13.04 4.03
N ARG A 56 -18.24 13.24 5.34
CA ARG A 56 -17.22 14.07 6.02
C ARG A 56 -15.81 13.49 5.85
N ALA A 57 -15.64 12.19 6.05
CA ALA A 57 -14.35 11.53 5.87
C ALA A 57 -13.87 11.65 4.42
N ALA A 58 -14.77 11.51 3.44
CA ALA A 58 -14.45 11.69 2.02
C ALA A 58 -13.94 13.11 1.75
N GLU A 59 -14.62 14.13 2.26
CA GLU A 59 -14.21 15.53 2.08
C GLU A 59 -12.83 15.81 2.69
N LEU A 60 -12.62 15.44 3.95
CA LEU A 60 -11.35 15.64 4.66
C LEU A 60 -10.20 14.86 4.02
N ALA A 61 -10.44 13.59 3.66
CA ALA A 61 -9.46 12.75 2.98
C ALA A 61 -9.13 13.29 1.58
N THR A 62 -10.11 13.78 0.81
CA THR A 62 -9.85 14.41 -0.49
C THR A 62 -9.00 15.67 -0.34
N ARG A 63 -9.28 16.53 0.65
CA ARG A 63 -8.44 17.70 0.93
C ARG A 63 -7.00 17.32 1.24
N ALA A 64 -6.78 16.34 2.13
CA ALA A 64 -5.45 15.84 2.43
C ALA A 64 -4.76 15.24 1.18
N ALA A 65 -5.48 14.39 0.44
CA ALA A 65 -4.98 13.74 -0.76
C ALA A 65 -4.53 14.74 -1.83
N PHE A 66 -5.23 15.85 -2.01
CA PHE A 66 -4.90 16.87 -3.02
C PHE A 66 -3.93 17.94 -2.52
N ALA A 67 -3.73 18.09 -1.21
CA ALA A 67 -2.69 18.93 -0.62
C ALA A 67 -1.32 18.26 -0.60
N ALA A 68 -1.26 16.94 -0.73
CA ALA A 68 -0.01 16.19 -0.67
C ALA A 68 0.98 16.61 -1.79
N PRO A 69 2.28 16.73 -1.47
CA PRO A 69 3.31 17.00 -2.47
C PRO A 69 3.38 15.88 -3.52
N SER A 70 3.51 16.24 -4.80
CA SER A 70 3.58 15.26 -5.90
C SER A 70 5.01 14.95 -6.36
N GLU A 71 6.00 15.72 -5.90
CA GLU A 71 7.39 15.57 -6.31
C GLU A 71 7.92 14.18 -5.96
N ARG A 72 8.40 13.45 -6.98
CA ARG A 72 8.91 12.08 -6.86
C ARG A 72 7.87 11.05 -6.38
N ARG A 73 6.58 11.37 -6.54
CA ARG A 73 5.44 10.49 -6.23
C ARG A 73 4.76 10.04 -7.52
N ILE A 74 5.37 9.13 -8.26
CA ILE A 74 4.98 8.86 -9.65
C ILE A 74 3.57 8.27 -9.75
N LEU A 75 3.26 7.23 -8.95
CA LEU A 75 1.95 6.58 -9.01
C LEU A 75 0.85 7.49 -8.45
N TYR A 76 1.14 8.20 -7.36
CA TYR A 76 0.23 9.21 -6.84
C TYR A 76 -0.04 10.33 -7.84
N ALA A 77 1.01 10.89 -8.46
CA ALA A 77 0.87 11.98 -9.43
C ALA A 77 0.05 11.55 -10.65
N ALA A 78 0.25 10.32 -11.14
CA ALA A 78 -0.56 9.75 -12.21
C ALA A 78 -2.03 9.60 -11.77
N LEU A 79 -2.27 8.98 -10.61
CA LEU A 79 -3.63 8.74 -10.10
C LEU A 79 -4.39 10.04 -9.83
N ARG A 80 -3.71 11.09 -9.37
CA ARG A 80 -4.28 12.43 -9.09
C ARG A 80 -4.86 13.11 -10.32
N THR A 81 -4.47 12.70 -11.53
CA THR A 81 -5.04 13.25 -12.77
C THR A 81 -6.42 12.70 -13.11
N LEU A 82 -6.87 11.64 -12.44
CA LEU A 82 -8.19 11.06 -12.66
C LEU A 82 -9.30 11.93 -12.06
N PRO A 83 -10.52 11.90 -12.62
CA PRO A 83 -11.68 12.57 -12.03
C PRO A 83 -11.97 12.07 -10.62
N VAL A 84 -12.36 12.99 -9.73
CA VAL A 84 -12.81 12.64 -8.37
C VAL A 84 -14.28 12.23 -8.41
N PRO A 85 -14.65 11.04 -7.89
CA PRO A 85 -16.05 10.62 -7.85
C PRO A 85 -16.94 11.54 -6.99
N GLU A 86 -18.19 11.70 -7.41
CA GLU A 86 -19.17 12.50 -6.67
C GLU A 86 -19.78 11.73 -5.49
N GLU A 87 -20.05 10.42 -5.67
CA GLU A 87 -20.66 9.57 -4.64
C GLU A 87 -19.73 9.46 -3.41
N PRO A 88 -20.22 9.68 -2.17
CA PRO A 88 -19.36 9.79 -0.99
C PRO A 88 -18.42 8.61 -0.73
N LEU A 89 -18.90 7.37 -0.87
CA LEU A 89 -18.07 6.20 -0.61
C LEU A 89 -17.02 5.96 -1.71
N ALA A 90 -17.38 6.20 -2.98
CA ALA A 90 -16.46 6.19 -4.10
C ALA A 90 -15.38 7.28 -3.95
N ARG A 91 -15.78 8.48 -3.52
CA ARG A 91 -14.85 9.59 -3.23
C ARG A 91 -13.89 9.22 -2.10
N LEU A 92 -14.40 8.65 -1.01
CA LEU A 92 -13.56 8.20 0.11
C LEU A 92 -12.57 7.12 -0.34
N TRP A 93 -13.03 6.14 -1.14
CA TRP A 93 -12.17 5.11 -1.70
C TRP A 93 -11.08 5.70 -2.61
N HIS A 94 -11.45 6.65 -3.47
CA HIS A 94 -10.51 7.34 -4.36
C HIS A 94 -9.46 8.13 -3.57
N ALA A 95 -9.88 8.95 -2.60
CA ALA A 95 -8.98 9.72 -1.74
C ALA A 95 -8.04 8.82 -0.92
N SER A 96 -8.57 7.72 -0.38
CA SER A 96 -7.77 6.72 0.34
C SER A 96 -6.74 6.06 -0.59
N THR A 97 -7.09 5.81 -1.85
CA THR A 97 -6.16 5.26 -2.84
C THR A 97 -5.06 6.26 -3.17
N LEU A 98 -5.37 7.55 -3.33
CA LEU A 98 -4.36 8.60 -3.51
C LEU A 98 -3.38 8.67 -2.34
N LEU A 99 -3.89 8.73 -1.11
CA LEU A 99 -3.05 8.76 0.10
C LEU A 99 -2.19 7.49 0.22
N ARG A 100 -2.75 6.33 -0.13
CA ARG A 100 -2.02 5.06 -0.19
C ARG A 100 -0.88 5.10 -1.21
N GLU A 101 -1.12 5.57 -2.44
CA GLU A 101 -0.05 5.66 -3.45
C GLU A 101 1.01 6.69 -3.06
N HIS A 102 0.62 7.82 -2.46
CA HIS A 102 1.56 8.81 -1.94
C HIS A 102 2.47 8.22 -0.86
N ARG A 103 1.90 7.49 0.12
CA ARG A 103 2.66 6.77 1.15
C ARG A 103 3.55 5.68 0.51
N GLY A 104 3.03 4.94 -0.46
CA GLY A 104 3.74 3.86 -1.16
C GLY A 104 4.99 4.34 -1.90
N ASP A 105 4.87 5.42 -2.68
CA ASP A 105 6.02 6.05 -3.35
C ASP A 105 7.08 6.50 -2.33
N GLY A 106 6.65 6.91 -1.12
CA GLY A 106 7.56 7.26 -0.01
C GLY A 106 8.23 6.09 0.63
N HIS A 107 7.50 5.00 0.78
CA HIS A 107 8.04 3.75 1.28
C HIS A 107 9.14 3.23 0.36
N TYR A 108 8.99 3.34 -0.97
CA TYR A 108 10.06 2.99 -1.90
C TYR A 108 11.30 3.89 -1.72
N ALA A 109 11.11 5.20 -1.52
CA ALA A 109 12.23 6.10 -1.21
C ALA A 109 12.92 5.73 0.11
N ALA A 110 12.16 5.35 1.14
CA ALA A 110 12.68 4.91 2.43
C ALA A 110 13.49 3.60 2.30
N LEU A 111 12.96 2.61 1.58
CA LEU A 111 13.63 1.33 1.30
C LEU A 111 14.96 1.54 0.57
N VAL A 112 14.96 2.33 -0.52
CA VAL A 112 16.17 2.63 -1.28
C VAL A 112 17.20 3.36 -0.41
N THR A 113 16.75 4.30 0.42
CA THR A 113 17.63 5.03 1.37
C THR A 113 18.25 4.10 2.41
N ALA A 114 17.51 3.09 2.86
CA ALA A 114 17.99 2.06 3.78
C ALA A 114 18.79 0.94 3.08
N GLY A 115 18.94 0.99 1.75
CA GLY A 115 19.59 -0.03 0.96
C GLY A 115 18.83 -1.36 0.92
N VAL A 116 17.53 -1.37 1.20
CA VAL A 116 16.68 -2.57 1.16
C VAL A 116 16.13 -2.73 -0.25
N GLY A 117 16.50 -3.81 -0.92
CA GLY A 117 16.08 -4.18 -2.27
C GLY A 117 14.58 -4.49 -2.40
N GLY A 118 14.12 -4.55 -3.66
CA GLY A 118 12.72 -4.79 -4.00
C GLY A 118 12.12 -6.08 -3.42
N GLN A 119 12.79 -7.21 -3.60
CA GLN A 119 12.35 -8.49 -3.01
C GLN A 119 12.73 -8.60 -1.53
N GLU A 120 13.81 -7.94 -1.11
CA GLU A 120 14.24 -7.89 0.28
C GLU A 120 13.21 -7.21 1.18
N CYS A 121 12.44 -6.23 0.67
CA CYS A 121 11.39 -5.59 1.47
C CYS A 121 10.32 -6.59 1.92
N HIS A 122 9.99 -7.58 1.08
CA HIS A 122 9.03 -8.64 1.43
C HIS A 122 9.62 -9.65 2.41
N VAL A 123 10.91 -9.99 2.25
CA VAL A 123 11.62 -10.83 3.24
C VAL A 123 11.66 -10.12 4.59
N LEU A 124 12.01 -8.83 4.60
CA LEU A 124 12.06 -7.99 5.79
C LEU A 124 10.70 -7.95 6.51
N GLU A 125 9.61 -7.71 5.77
CA GLU A 125 8.26 -7.69 6.31
C GLU A 125 7.82 -9.06 6.84
N ALA A 126 8.07 -10.14 6.09
CA ALA A 126 7.72 -11.49 6.52
C ALA A 126 8.38 -11.83 7.87
N LEU A 127 9.70 -11.67 7.96
CA LEU A 127 10.45 -11.98 9.17
C LEU A 127 10.10 -11.04 10.33
N TRP A 128 9.77 -9.78 10.05
CA TRP A 128 9.25 -8.83 11.04
C TRP A 128 7.93 -9.31 11.66
N LEU A 129 7.02 -9.83 10.83
CA LEU A 129 5.74 -10.41 11.27
C LEU A 129 5.88 -11.79 11.93
N GLY A 130 7.10 -12.31 12.09
CA GLY A 130 7.34 -13.65 12.64
C GLY A 130 6.95 -14.78 11.68
N MET A 131 6.93 -14.49 10.37
CA MET A 131 6.59 -15.42 9.30
C MET A 131 7.84 -15.82 8.52
N PRO A 132 8.05 -17.11 8.21
CA PRO A 132 9.11 -17.52 7.29
C PRO A 132 8.96 -16.84 5.92
N ALA A 133 10.06 -16.37 5.33
CA ALA A 133 10.02 -15.61 4.07
C ALA A 133 9.26 -16.34 2.94
N ARG A 134 9.44 -17.67 2.82
CA ARG A 134 8.76 -18.50 1.80
C ARG A 134 7.24 -18.46 1.91
N GLU A 135 6.68 -18.23 3.10
CA GLU A 135 5.22 -18.18 3.35
C GLU A 135 4.60 -16.82 2.99
N TYR A 136 5.41 -15.80 2.71
CA TYR A 136 4.91 -14.50 2.32
C TYR A 136 4.55 -14.49 0.85
N GLY A 137 3.25 -14.34 0.54
CA GLY A 137 2.70 -14.55 -0.81
C GLY A 137 3.36 -13.73 -1.92
N ARG A 138 3.96 -12.58 -1.60
CA ARG A 138 4.66 -11.76 -2.60
C ARG A 138 6.00 -12.32 -3.06
N LEU A 139 6.55 -13.28 -2.31
CA LEU A 139 7.76 -14.02 -2.67
C LEU A 139 7.45 -15.30 -3.45
N TYR A 140 6.17 -15.64 -3.69
CA TYR A 140 5.77 -16.81 -4.49
C TYR A 140 6.33 -16.85 -5.92
N PRO A 141 6.49 -15.72 -6.63
CA PRO A 141 7.09 -15.72 -7.96
C PRO A 141 8.56 -16.17 -8.01
N LEU A 142 9.28 -16.15 -6.87
CA LEU A 142 10.69 -16.54 -6.81
C LEU A 142 10.79 -18.06 -6.66
N SER A 143 11.71 -18.65 -7.42
CA SER A 143 12.23 -20.00 -7.16
C SER A 143 12.95 -20.06 -5.81
N ASP A 144 13.17 -21.28 -5.29
CA ASP A 144 13.82 -21.44 -4.00
C ASP A 144 15.28 -20.94 -4.02
N ASP A 145 15.99 -21.12 -5.15
CA ASP A 145 17.36 -20.61 -5.33
C ASP A 145 17.39 -19.07 -5.35
N GLU A 146 16.43 -18.43 -6.03
CA GLU A 146 16.31 -16.96 -6.05
C GLU A 146 15.98 -16.41 -4.67
N LEU A 147 15.04 -17.03 -3.95
CA LEU A 147 14.71 -16.62 -2.59
C LEU A 147 15.91 -16.81 -1.64
N ALA A 148 16.63 -17.94 -1.76
CA ALA A 148 17.83 -18.19 -0.97
C ALA A 148 18.90 -17.13 -1.26
N ALA A 149 19.10 -16.74 -2.51
CA ALA A 149 20.04 -15.68 -2.88
C ALA A 149 19.66 -14.32 -2.27
N VAL A 150 18.37 -13.96 -2.26
CA VAL A 150 17.88 -12.72 -1.60
C VAL A 150 18.17 -12.76 -0.10
N VAL A 151 17.84 -13.86 0.58
CA VAL A 151 18.08 -14.03 2.02
C VAL A 151 19.58 -14.01 2.33
N GLU A 152 20.42 -14.63 1.51
CA GLU A 152 21.87 -14.63 1.69
C GLU A 152 22.47 -13.23 1.50
N GLY A 153 21.97 -12.44 0.55
CA GLY A 153 22.35 -11.03 0.40
C GLY A 153 22.01 -10.18 1.62
N MET A 154 20.88 -10.45 2.27
CA MET A 154 20.50 -9.81 3.54
C MET A 154 21.36 -10.32 4.72
N ARG A 155 21.72 -11.61 4.73
CA ARG A 155 22.63 -12.20 5.73
C ARG A 155 24.04 -11.63 5.62
N GLY A 156 24.58 -11.48 4.41
CA GLY A 156 25.90 -10.88 4.16
C GLY A 156 26.01 -9.43 4.66
N ARG A 157 24.87 -8.73 4.79
CA ARG A 157 24.76 -7.38 5.38
C ARG A 157 24.35 -7.37 6.85
N GLY A 158 24.21 -8.54 7.47
CA GLY A 158 23.86 -8.68 8.88
C GLY A 158 22.40 -8.37 9.22
N LEU A 159 21.50 -8.27 8.25
CA LEU A 159 20.07 -8.03 8.48
C LEU A 159 19.35 -9.31 8.92
N VAL A 160 19.79 -10.46 8.40
CA VAL A 160 19.26 -11.80 8.73
C VAL A 160 20.36 -12.63 9.41
N GLY A 161 20.00 -13.32 10.49
CA GLY A 161 20.89 -14.17 11.26
C GLY A 161 21.12 -15.55 10.63
N ALA A 162 22.01 -16.33 11.25
CA ALA A 162 22.23 -17.73 10.88
C ALA A 162 20.99 -18.61 11.15
N ASP A 163 20.13 -18.19 12.08
CA ASP A 163 18.85 -18.80 12.42
C ASP A 163 17.73 -18.50 11.41
N GLY A 164 18.00 -17.66 10.40
CA GLY A 164 17.03 -17.28 9.37
C GLY A 164 16.08 -16.15 9.77
N TRP A 165 16.28 -15.51 10.93
CA TRP A 165 15.43 -14.43 11.42
C TRP A 165 16.12 -13.07 11.41
N LEU A 166 15.36 -12.00 11.59
CA LEU A 166 15.95 -10.66 11.70
C LEU A 166 16.88 -10.57 12.90
N THR A 167 18.09 -10.07 12.66
CA THR A 167 18.99 -9.63 13.72
C THR A 167 18.49 -8.33 14.36
N ALA A 168 19.19 -7.84 15.39
CA ALA A 168 18.93 -6.50 15.92
C ALA A 168 19.04 -5.41 14.84
N ALA A 169 20.06 -5.49 13.97
CA ALA A 169 20.25 -4.55 12.86
C ALA A 169 19.14 -4.66 11.81
N GLY A 170 18.65 -5.88 11.54
CA GLY A 170 17.49 -6.09 10.67
C GLY A 170 16.22 -5.43 11.20
N ARG A 171 15.97 -5.54 12.51
CA ARG A 171 14.83 -4.88 13.18
C ARG A 171 14.97 -3.36 13.16
N GLU A 172 16.13 -2.83 13.51
CA GLU A 172 16.42 -1.39 13.46
C GLU A 172 16.23 -0.83 12.03
N THR A 173 16.67 -1.58 11.01
CA THR A 173 16.47 -1.21 9.61
C THR A 173 14.97 -1.12 9.27
N LYS A 174 14.16 -2.09 9.72
CA LYS A 174 12.71 -2.08 9.50
C LYS A 174 12.05 -0.88 10.17
N GLU A 175 12.37 -0.64 11.44
CA GLU A 175 11.85 0.50 12.20
C GLU A 175 12.19 1.82 11.50
N ARG A 176 13.45 2.01 11.12
CA ARG A 176 13.91 3.19 10.38
C ARG A 176 13.17 3.39 9.05
N VAL A 177 12.92 2.32 8.30
CA VAL A 177 12.14 2.38 7.06
C VAL A 177 10.72 2.88 7.33
N GLU A 178 10.05 2.37 8.36
CA GLU A 178 8.69 2.81 8.71
C GLU A 178 8.68 4.26 9.22
N GLU A 179 9.63 4.66 10.06
CA GLU A 179 9.76 6.04 10.55
C GLU A 179 9.91 7.04 9.39
N ILE A 180 10.80 6.74 8.44
CA ILE A 180 10.98 7.58 7.24
C ILE A 180 9.72 7.56 6.39
N THR A 181 9.06 6.41 6.23
CA THR A 181 7.82 6.29 5.48
C THR A 181 6.73 7.19 6.06
N ASP A 182 6.55 7.18 7.38
CA ASP A 182 5.55 7.98 8.06
C ASP A 182 5.89 9.48 8.03
N ALA A 183 7.16 9.84 8.23
CA ALA A 183 7.63 11.21 8.06
C ALA A 183 7.40 11.74 6.64
N LEU A 184 7.59 10.89 5.62
CA LEU A 184 7.32 11.23 4.22
C LEU A 184 5.83 11.26 3.88
N ALA A 185 4.97 10.59 4.65
CA ALA A 185 3.52 10.58 4.44
C ALA A 185 2.82 11.76 5.15
N ALA A 186 3.35 12.20 6.29
CA ALA A 186 2.78 13.25 7.13
C ALA A 186 2.42 14.57 6.39
N PRO A 187 3.21 15.08 5.42
CA PRO A 187 2.88 16.33 4.73
C PRO A 187 1.53 16.35 4.01
N ALA A 188 0.98 15.19 3.63
CA ALA A 188 -0.36 15.10 3.04
C ALA A 188 -1.45 15.64 3.96
N TYR A 189 -1.24 15.57 5.27
CA TYR A 189 -2.21 15.95 6.28
C TYR A 189 -2.05 17.40 6.77
N ALA A 190 -1.04 18.13 6.30
CA ALA A 190 -0.73 19.49 6.76
C ALA A 190 -1.81 20.53 6.41
N ALA A 191 -2.72 20.22 5.47
CA ALA A 191 -3.87 21.07 5.11
C ALA A 191 -5.10 20.88 6.02
N LEU A 192 -5.03 19.96 6.97
CA LEU A 192 -6.07 19.72 7.97
C LEU A 192 -5.60 20.26 9.32
N SER A 193 -6.51 20.94 10.03
CA SER A 193 -6.32 21.31 11.42
C SER A 193 -6.32 20.08 12.34
N GLN A 194 -5.80 20.23 13.55
CA GLN A 194 -5.80 19.16 14.55
C GLN A 194 -7.22 18.59 14.79
N HIS A 195 -8.22 19.46 14.88
CA HIS A 195 -9.61 19.04 15.04
C HIS A 195 -10.13 18.25 13.85
N GLU A 196 -9.79 18.67 12.61
CA GLU A 196 -10.16 17.93 11.40
C GLU A 196 -9.46 16.57 11.31
N LEU A 197 -8.22 16.45 11.78
CA LEU A 197 -7.51 15.17 11.85
C LEU A 197 -8.16 14.21 12.85
N GLU A 198 -8.52 14.70 14.04
CA GLU A 198 -9.25 13.94 15.05
C GLU A 198 -10.62 13.51 14.52
N GLN A 199 -11.33 14.41 13.83
CA GLN A 199 -12.62 14.12 13.21
C GLN A 199 -12.49 13.08 12.10
N LEU A 200 -11.49 13.18 11.22
CA LEU A 200 -11.23 12.20 10.17
C LEU A 200 -10.94 10.82 10.78
N ALA A 201 -10.11 10.75 11.81
CA ALA A 201 -9.81 9.50 12.51
C ALA A 201 -11.07 8.90 13.17
N ALA A 202 -11.89 9.73 13.82
CA ALA A 202 -13.13 9.30 14.45
C ALA A 202 -14.17 8.79 13.43
N ASP A 203 -14.31 9.46 12.28
CA ASP A 203 -15.23 9.04 11.22
C ASP A 203 -14.76 7.75 10.51
N LEU A 204 -13.45 7.55 10.37
CA LEU A 204 -12.88 6.34 9.76
C LEU A 204 -12.90 5.12 10.69
N ALA A 205 -12.79 5.30 12.01
CA ALA A 205 -12.61 4.20 12.96
C ALA A 205 -13.71 3.12 12.86
N PRO A 206 -15.02 3.45 12.85
CA PRO A 206 -16.07 2.43 12.70
C PRO A 206 -16.02 1.69 11.37
N LEU A 207 -15.60 2.37 10.29
CA LEU A 207 -15.45 1.75 8.97
C LEU A 207 -14.30 0.75 8.98
N VAL A 208 -13.16 1.14 9.55
CA VAL A 208 -11.97 0.29 9.71
C VAL A 208 -12.28 -0.94 10.56
N ASP A 209 -12.96 -0.75 11.70
CA ASP A 209 -13.34 -1.86 12.58
C ASP A 209 -14.26 -2.84 11.86
N ARG A 210 -15.22 -2.33 11.08
CA ARG A 210 -16.11 -3.18 10.29
C ARG A 210 -15.35 -3.95 9.21
N ILE A 211 -14.45 -3.30 8.48
CA ILE A 211 -13.61 -3.94 7.46
C ILE A 211 -12.72 -5.03 8.10
N LYS A 212 -12.13 -4.78 9.27
CA LYS A 212 -11.34 -5.78 9.99
C LYS A 212 -12.18 -6.96 10.46
N SER A 213 -13.44 -6.73 10.86
CA SER A 213 -14.32 -7.77 11.40
C SER A 213 -14.69 -8.88 10.41
N VAL A 214 -14.64 -8.59 9.09
CA VAL A 214 -14.91 -9.59 8.04
C VAL A 214 -13.66 -10.36 7.62
N GLY A 215 -12.48 -9.96 8.11
CA GLY A 215 -11.20 -10.58 7.81
C GLY A 215 -10.75 -10.42 6.36
N TYR A 216 -9.48 -10.77 6.11
CA TYR A 216 -9.07 -11.33 4.83
C TYR A 216 -9.26 -12.83 4.97
N GLU A 217 -10.31 -13.41 4.39
CA GLU A 217 -10.37 -14.88 4.27
C GLU A 217 -9.12 -15.33 3.52
N ARG A 218 -8.22 -16.06 4.18
CA ARG A 218 -7.21 -16.83 3.45
C ARG A 218 -8.01 -17.81 2.58
N PRO A 219 -7.78 -17.88 1.26
CA PRO A 219 -8.23 -19.04 0.50
C PRO A 219 -7.75 -20.28 1.25
N ALA A 220 -8.66 -21.21 1.53
CA ALA A 220 -8.29 -22.48 2.15
C ALA A 220 -7.18 -23.12 1.30
N ALA A 221 -6.10 -23.54 1.98
CA ALA A 221 -4.99 -24.27 1.38
C ALA A 221 -5.45 -25.61 0.79
#